data_AF-A0A7W1M5I7-F1
#
_entry.id   AF-A0A7W1M5I7-F1
#
_cell.length_a   1.000
_cell.length_b   1.000
_cell.length_c   1.000
_cell.angle_alpha   90.00
_cell.angle_beta   90.00
_cell.angle_gamma   90.00
#
_symmetry.space_group_name_H-M   'P 1'
#
loop_
_entity.id
_entity.type
_entity.pdbx_description
1 polymer ?
#
loop_
_entity_poly.entity_id
_entity_poly.type
_entity_poly.pdbx_seq_one_letter_code
_entity_poly.pdbx_strand_id
1 'polypeptide(L)'
;MSNVYRALAPAKVNLGLSVGPSRSADARHELVSVMQSISLADELTLEAAPASAGEDEVICPGVSGLAQENLAARALAAFRKATGWSSPPLRLSVEKRIPVAAG
;
A
#
# COMPACT_ATOMS: atom_id res chain seq x y z
N MET A 1 1.59 11.70 -24.35
CA MET A 1 0.43 11.20 -23.59
C MET A 1 0.97 10.61 -22.30
N SER A 2 0.53 11.07 -21.13
CA SER A 2 0.91 10.44 -19.87
C SER A 2 0.16 9.11 -19.76
N ASN A 3 0.89 8.02 -19.52
CA ASN A 3 0.24 6.73 -19.27
C ASN A 3 -0.42 6.77 -17.90
N VAL A 4 -1.66 6.28 -17.83
CA VAL A 4 -2.41 6.05 -16.59
C VAL A 4 -2.50 4.56 -16.37
N TYR A 5 -2.05 4.08 -15.23
CA TYR A 5 -2.12 2.67 -14.84
C TYR A 5 -3.17 2.49 -13.76
N ARG A 6 -3.94 1.39 -13.87
CA ARG A 6 -4.98 1.04 -12.90
C ARG A 6 -4.77 -0.37 -12.39
N ALA A 7 -5.00 -0.58 -11.10
CA ALA A 7 -4.91 -1.88 -10.46
C ALA A 7 -5.94 -2.00 -9.32
N LEU A 8 -6.31 -3.25 -9.01
CA LEU A 8 -7.07 -3.57 -7.80
C LEU A 8 -6.11 -4.08 -6.71
N ALA A 9 -6.31 -3.62 -5.49
CA ALA A 9 -5.64 -4.13 -4.29
C ALA A 9 -6.65 -4.90 -3.43
N PRO A 10 -6.77 -6.23 -3.59
CA PRO A 10 -7.79 -7.02 -2.90
C PRO A 10 -7.51 -7.13 -1.40
N ALA A 11 -8.59 -7.10 -0.61
CA ALA A 11 -8.56 -7.46 0.80
C ALA A 11 -8.25 -8.95 0.98
N LYS A 12 -7.80 -9.29 2.19
CA LYS A 12 -7.65 -10.68 2.62
C LYS A 12 -8.58 -11.00 3.78
N VAL A 13 -8.83 -12.29 3.97
CA VAL A 13 -9.29 -12.86 5.23
C VAL A 13 -8.31 -13.97 5.66
N ASN A 14 -8.19 -14.18 6.97
CA ASN A 14 -7.51 -15.36 7.51
C ASN A 14 -8.58 -16.43 7.72
N LEU A 15 -8.59 -17.49 6.91
CA LEU A 15 -9.51 -18.62 7.09
C LEU A 15 -9.16 -19.47 8.33
N GLY A 16 -7.90 -19.40 8.74
CA GLY A 16 -7.40 -19.87 10.03
C GLY A 16 -6.15 -19.08 10.40
N LEU A 17 -5.96 -18.82 11.69
CA LEU A 17 -4.80 -18.13 12.24
C LEU A 17 -4.39 -18.80 13.56
N SER A 18 -3.18 -19.35 13.59
CA SER A 18 -2.55 -19.89 14.78
C SER A 18 -1.38 -19.02 15.19
N VAL A 19 -1.39 -18.56 16.44
CA VAL A 19 -0.34 -17.72 17.02
C VAL A 19 0.60 -18.58 17.84
N GLY A 20 1.87 -18.60 17.45
CA GLY A 20 2.94 -19.30 18.14
C GLY A 20 3.67 -18.43 19.17
N PRO A 21 4.84 -18.90 19.64
CA PRO A 21 5.66 -18.17 20.61
C PRO A 21 6.05 -16.77 20.13
N SER A 22 6.29 -15.89 21.10
CA SER A 22 6.89 -14.58 20.82
C SER A 22 8.36 -14.75 20.42
N ARG A 23 8.80 -13.90 19.50
CA ARG A 23 10.16 -13.83 18.96
C ARG A 23 10.91 -12.72 19.68
N SER A 24 11.98 -13.09 20.37
CA SER A 24 12.80 -12.15 21.14
C SER A 24 13.55 -11.13 20.26
N ALA A 25 13.82 -11.47 19.01
CA ALA A 25 14.59 -10.62 18.10
C ALA A 25 13.84 -9.36 17.63
N ASP A 26 12.51 -9.40 17.55
CA ASP A 26 11.73 -8.32 16.93
C ASP A 26 10.35 -8.05 17.56
N ALA A 27 10.07 -8.62 18.73
CA ALA A 27 8.82 -8.45 19.47
C ALA A 27 7.55 -8.81 18.66
N ARG A 28 7.68 -9.72 17.68
CA ARG A 28 6.55 -10.31 16.93
C ARG A 28 6.30 -11.75 17.38
N HIS A 29 5.23 -12.36 16.87
CA HIS A 29 4.93 -13.77 17.10
C HIS A 29 5.21 -14.61 15.85
N GLU A 30 5.60 -15.87 16.04
CA GLU A 30 5.49 -16.89 14.99
C GLU A 30 4.02 -17.07 14.63
N LEU A 31 3.69 -17.18 13.33
CA LEU A 31 2.31 -17.31 12.86
C LEU A 31 2.20 -18.42 11.80
N VAL A 32 1.11 -19.16 11.86
CA VAL A 32 0.65 -20.04 10.77
C VAL A 32 -0.75 -19.60 10.38
N SER A 33 -0.97 -19.29 9.10
CA SER A 33 -2.25 -18.80 8.60
C SER A 33 -2.58 -19.36 7.23
N VAL A 34 -3.87 -19.57 6.95
CA VAL A 34 -4.38 -19.76 5.60
C VAL A 34 -5.06 -18.46 5.18
N MET A 35 -4.47 -17.78 4.21
CA MET A 35 -4.92 -16.46 3.79
C MET A 35 -5.57 -16.52 2.42
N GLN A 36 -6.73 -15.87 2.32
CA GLN A 36 -7.54 -15.87 1.11
C GLN A 36 -7.85 -14.44 0.70
N SER A 37 -7.48 -14.07 -0.53
CA SER A 37 -7.94 -12.82 -1.15
C SER A 37 -9.43 -12.91 -1.47
N ILE A 38 -10.16 -11.81 -1.28
CA ILE A 38 -11.59 -11.71 -1.58
C ILE A 38 -11.85 -10.62 -2.62
N SER A 39 -13.08 -10.53 -3.12
CA SER A 39 -13.47 -9.55 -4.16
C SER A 39 -13.52 -8.10 -3.67
N LEU A 40 -13.65 -7.86 -2.36
CA LEU A 40 -13.53 -6.52 -1.78
C LEU A 40 -12.11 -6.01 -2.01
N ALA A 41 -11.96 -4.91 -2.74
CA ALA A 41 -10.66 -4.35 -3.12
C ALA A 41 -10.68 -2.82 -3.09
N ASP A 42 -9.52 -2.24 -2.79
CA ASP A 42 -9.26 -0.84 -3.09
C ASP A 42 -8.91 -0.67 -4.58
N GLU A 43 -9.23 0.48 -5.15
CA GLU A 43 -8.84 0.81 -6.53
C GLU A 43 -7.65 1.77 -6.52
N LEU A 44 -6.63 1.44 -7.32
CA LEU A 44 -5.41 2.23 -7.43
C LEU A 44 -5.33 2.83 -8.82
N THR A 45 -5.06 4.13 -8.90
CA THR A 45 -4.71 4.83 -10.13
C THR A 45 -3.35 5.49 -9.98
N LEU A 46 -2.40 5.11 -10.83
CA LEU A 46 -1.05 5.68 -10.88
C LEU A 46 -0.87 6.44 -12.19
N GLU A 47 -0.51 7.71 -12.07
CA GLU A 47 -0.31 8.62 -13.19
C GLU A 47 0.86 9.57 -12.95
N ALA A 48 1.28 10.29 -13.99
CA ALA A 48 2.25 11.36 -13.82
C ALA A 48 1.70 12.41 -12.85
N ALA A 49 2.52 12.83 -11.87
CA ALA A 49 2.15 13.95 -11.01
C ALA A 49 2.07 15.26 -11.82
N PRO A 50 1.37 16.29 -11.32
CA PRO A 50 1.43 17.62 -11.92
C PRO A 50 2.86 18.11 -12.06
N ALA A 51 3.14 18.91 -13.09
CA ALA A 51 4.49 19.45 -13.31
C ALA A 51 5.04 20.30 -12.15
N SER A 52 4.16 20.79 -11.27
CA SER A 52 4.53 21.51 -10.05
C SER A 52 4.93 20.62 -8.88
N ALA A 53 4.72 19.31 -8.97
CA ALA A 53 5.06 18.37 -7.89
C ALA A 53 6.59 18.17 -7.84
N GLY A 54 7.17 18.40 -6.66
CA GLY A 54 8.60 18.16 -6.41
C GLY A 54 8.93 16.71 -6.04
N GLU A 55 7.93 15.93 -5.65
CA GLU A 55 8.05 14.56 -5.16
C GLU A 55 6.79 13.75 -5.47
N ASP A 56 6.85 12.43 -5.27
CA ASP A 56 5.69 11.57 -5.47
C ASP A 56 4.57 11.92 -4.49
N GLU A 57 3.32 11.88 -4.98
CA GLU A 57 2.13 12.17 -4.19
C GLU A 57 1.29 10.91 -3.99
N VAL A 58 0.79 10.70 -2.77
CA VAL A 58 -0.20 9.65 -2.49
C VAL A 58 -1.47 10.30 -1.96
N ILE A 59 -2.57 10.11 -2.68
CA ILE A 59 -3.90 10.64 -2.33
C ILE A 59 -4.76 9.47 -1.88
N CYS A 60 -5.10 9.43 -0.59
CA CYS A 60 -5.89 8.35 0.01
C CYS A 60 -6.92 8.95 0.97
N PRO A 61 -8.07 9.45 0.47
CA PRO A 61 -9.07 10.10 1.30
C PRO A 61 -9.62 9.16 2.37
N GLY A 62 -9.93 9.71 3.55
CA GLY A 62 -10.51 8.94 4.66
C GLY A 62 -9.50 8.12 5.48
N VAL A 63 -8.21 8.19 5.16
CA VAL A 63 -7.12 7.64 5.99
C VAL A 63 -6.39 8.79 6.67
N SER A 64 -6.48 8.87 7.99
CA SER A 64 -5.75 9.85 8.80
C SER A 64 -4.30 9.45 9.02
N GLY A 65 -3.39 10.42 9.08
CA GLY A 65 -1.96 10.21 9.32
C GLY A 65 -1.10 11.14 8.48
N LEU A 66 0.19 11.16 8.74
CA LEU A 66 1.12 11.91 7.89
C LEU A 66 1.38 11.14 6.58
N ALA A 67 1.64 11.84 5.47
CA ALA A 67 1.80 11.19 4.16
C ALA A 67 2.92 10.12 4.16
N GLN A 68 4.01 10.37 4.88
CA GLN A 68 5.12 9.43 5.05
C GLN A 68 4.79 8.18 5.86
N GLU A 69 3.69 8.19 6.63
CA GLU A 69 3.20 7.04 7.38
C GLU A 69 2.36 6.11 6.49
N ASN A 70 1.86 6.62 5.36
CA ASN A 70 1.11 5.83 4.40
C ASN A 70 2.01 4.75 3.77
N LEU A 71 1.63 3.48 3.92
CA LEU A 71 2.39 2.35 3.40
C LEU A 71 2.54 2.39 1.88
N ALA A 72 1.61 2.98 1.14
CA ALA A 72 1.72 3.13 -0.31
C ALA A 72 2.82 4.14 -0.70
N ALA A 73 2.95 5.24 0.04
CA ALA A 73 4.04 6.20 -0.15
C ALA A 73 5.39 5.57 0.15
N ARG A 74 5.47 4.82 1.26
CA ARG A 74 6.68 4.06 1.63
C ARG A 74 7.03 2.99 0.60
N ALA A 75 6.04 2.30 0.04
CA ALA A 75 6.26 1.30 -1.01
C ALA A 75 6.84 1.91 -2.28
N LEU A 76 6.32 3.06 -2.72
CA LEU A 76 6.81 3.76 -3.91
C LEU A 76 8.26 4.26 -3.71
N ALA A 77 8.55 4.88 -2.56
CA ALA A 77 9.91 5.30 -2.21
C ALA A 77 10.89 4.11 -2.12
N ALA A 78 10.48 3.00 -1.49
CA ALA A 78 11.28 1.78 -1.41
C ALA A 78 11.54 1.15 -2.78
N PHE A 79 10.53 1.13 -3.66
CA PHE A 79 10.66 0.64 -5.02
C PHE A 79 11.68 1.45 -5.82
N ARG A 80 11.60 2.79 -5.81
CA ARG A 80 12.59 3.65 -6.48
C ARG A 80 14.00 3.41 -5.94
N LYS A 81 14.16 3.34 -4.62
CA LYS A 81 15.46 3.07 -3.99
C LYS A 81 16.03 1.71 -4.38
N ALA A 82 15.21 0.65 -4.41
CA ALA A 82 15.65 -0.70 -4.73
C ALA A 82 15.98 -0.89 -6.22
N THR A 83 15.31 -0.15 -7.10
CA THR A 83 15.44 -0.30 -8.56
C THR A 83 16.35 0.75 -9.21
N GLY A 84 16.64 1.86 -8.52
CA GLY A 84 17.30 3.02 -9.11
C GLY A 84 16.42 3.79 -10.11
N TRP A 85 15.10 3.57 -10.10
CA TRP A 85 14.20 4.14 -11.10
C TRP A 85 14.03 5.66 -10.97
N SER A 86 14.61 6.38 -11.93
CA SER A 86 14.66 7.85 -11.99
C SER A 86 13.57 8.46 -12.90
N SER A 87 12.31 8.03 -12.73
CA SER A 87 11.18 8.68 -13.39
C SER A 87 10.82 10.02 -12.74
N PRO A 88 10.22 10.98 -13.46
CA PRO A 88 9.52 12.11 -12.86
C PRO A 88 8.53 11.67 -11.76
N PRO A 89 8.12 12.60 -10.87
CA PRO A 89 7.16 12.31 -9.82
C PRO A 89 5.84 11.74 -10.33
N LEU A 90 5.25 10.85 -9.55
CA LEU A 90 3.99 10.19 -9.82
C LEU A 90 2.96 10.55 -8.76
N ARG A 91 1.69 10.52 -9.16
CA ARG A 91 0.54 10.58 -8.26
C ARG A 91 -0.11 9.22 -8.20
N LEU A 92 -0.20 8.66 -7.00
CA LEU A 92 -0.97 7.46 -6.69
C LEU A 92 -2.25 7.84 -5.95
N SER A 93 -3.38 7.69 -6.61
CA SER A 93 -4.71 7.85 -6.01
C SER A 93 -5.25 6.50 -5.57
N VAL A 94 -5.71 6.43 -4.32
CA VAL A 94 -6.27 5.23 -3.70
C VAL A 94 -7.74 5.48 -3.37
N GLU A 95 -8.63 4.81 -4.08
CA GLU A 95 -10.04 4.74 -3.69
C GLU A 95 -10.21 3.62 -2.66
N LYS A 96 -10.32 4.02 -1.39
CA LYS A 96 -10.44 3.09 -0.26
C LYS A 96 -11.87 2.55 -0.15
N ARG A 97 -12.00 1.25 -0.33
CA ARG A 97 -13.24 0.48 -0.08
C ARG A 97 -13.09 -0.53 1.04
N ILE A 98 -11.86 -1.01 1.27
CA ILE A 98 -11.53 -1.85 2.43
C ILE A 98 -11.59 -0.97 3.69
N PRO A 99 -12.41 -1.30 4.70
CA PRO A 99 -12.49 -0.49 5.91
C PRO A 99 -11.15 -0.43 6.64
N VAL A 100 -10.83 0.74 7.19
CA VAL A 100 -9.58 0.96 7.94
C VAL A 100 -9.59 0.10 9.21
N ALA A 101 -8.45 -0.54 9.49
CA ALA A 101 -8.25 -1.37 10.70
C ALA A 101 -9.27 -2.52 10.88
N ALA A 102 -9.72 -3.13 9.78
CA ALA A 102 -10.72 -4.21 9.81
C ALA A 102 -10.14 -5.65 9.75
N GLY A 103 -8.84 -5.84 9.97
CA GLY A 103 -8.22 -7.17 10.15
C GLY A 103 -6.77 -7.31 9.75
#